data_AF-A0A2A9NG40-F1
#
_entry.id   AF-A0A2A9NG40-F1
#
_cell.length_a   1.000
_cell.length_b   1.000
_cell.length_c   1.000
_cell.angle_alpha   90.00
_cell.angle_beta   90.00
_cell.angle_gamma   90.00
#
_symmetry.space_group_name_H-M   'P 1'
#
loop_
_entity.id
_entity.type
_entity.pdbx_description
1 polymer ?
#
loop_
_entity_poly.entity_id
_entity_poly.type
_entity_poly.pdbx_seq_one_letter_code
_entity_poly.pdbx_strand_id
1 'polypeptide(L)'
;MGGGGSKISDLFFPDNPNRRARATQLKEDIDFFCNQYEEVKKKRDDHLTAIKPKLNALMQKYRYNTTDELDKAVQNVLKGKALEEYINVKKQIDDTDEAMTTLFQVTSIIGVVTGVFLGALVKLGVMSGRAALAAVVVIGVVLGAVALLAVLFAVFEGAKERENMKKAIKDLFPERLKTRAAYEAMNALANWLSSIKTWLDEPTIAKNEAKMKKKLGGDFAEDYKKSHRSAVVMYLKQYDKDRNAWTNEDPGWETGDEDVLGSSSANKSSEHHAEKSSGNVAKAVKLKSASSEIQIDEESEDETPTIKLDYKSPDGSGSLQLQFETSDKTSCTGQDSNNNSWIIRYESGEEADSKNPQISDYLFSLEDVASKKVYKSCQITFTSRPPA
;
A
#
# COMPACT_ATOMS: atom_id res chain seq x y z
N MET A 1 4.14 11.63 -17.23
CA MET A 1 2.91 11.50 -18.04
C MET A 1 3.03 10.20 -18.81
N GLY A 2 2.43 9.12 -18.30
CA GLY A 2 2.33 7.86 -19.05
C GLY A 2 1.17 7.97 -20.03
N GLY A 3 1.39 7.57 -21.29
CA GLY A 3 0.32 7.45 -22.26
C GLY A 3 -0.58 6.27 -21.88
N GLY A 4 -1.68 6.54 -21.19
CA GLY A 4 -2.78 5.59 -21.12
C GLY A 4 -3.39 5.54 -22.51
N GLY A 5 -3.13 4.45 -23.26
CA GLY A 5 -3.76 4.23 -24.56
C GLY A 5 -5.27 4.34 -24.43
N SER A 6 -5.88 5.05 -25.38
CA SER A 6 -7.32 5.22 -25.44
C SER A 6 -7.93 3.87 -25.76
N LYS A 7 -8.55 3.26 -24.77
CA LYS A 7 -9.34 2.07 -25.02
C LYS A 7 -10.59 2.50 -25.79
N ILE A 8 -11.16 1.60 -26.60
CA ILE A 8 -12.48 1.74 -27.28
C ILE A 8 -13.60 2.18 -26.31
N SER A 9 -13.33 2.08 -25.02
CA SER A 9 -14.21 2.43 -23.90
C SER A 9 -14.22 3.80 -23.34
N ASP A 10 -13.17 4.51 -23.68
CA ASP A 10 -13.01 5.85 -23.22
C ASP A 10 -13.98 6.76 -24.03
N LEU A 11 -14.85 6.10 -24.84
CA LEU A 11 -16.14 6.47 -25.41
C LEU A 11 -17.34 6.34 -24.39
N PHE A 12 -17.81 5.13 -23.93
CA PHE A 12 -19.03 4.96 -23.03
C PHE A 12 -18.84 5.81 -21.78
N PHE A 13 -17.63 5.62 -21.26
CA PHE A 13 -17.23 6.00 -19.94
C PHE A 13 -16.06 6.97 -20.17
N PRO A 14 -16.32 8.19 -20.64
CA PRO A 14 -15.26 9.15 -20.98
C PRO A 14 -14.46 9.62 -19.76
N ASP A 15 -14.98 9.34 -18.56
CA ASP A 15 -14.28 9.45 -17.28
C ASP A 15 -13.32 8.28 -16.99
N ASN A 16 -13.38 7.15 -17.69
CA ASN A 16 -12.56 5.98 -17.39
C ASN A 16 -11.05 6.24 -17.52
N PRO A 17 -10.53 7.02 -18.50
CA PRO A 17 -9.15 7.50 -18.48
C PRO A 17 -8.78 8.21 -17.17
N ASN A 18 -9.66 9.10 -16.68
CA ASN A 18 -9.43 9.87 -15.46
C ASN A 18 -9.39 8.97 -14.22
N ARG A 19 -10.33 8.02 -14.12
CA ARG A 19 -10.34 6.99 -13.07
C ARG A 19 -9.10 6.09 -13.12
N ARG A 20 -8.67 5.66 -14.31
CA ARG A 20 -7.50 4.79 -14.53
C ARG A 20 -6.21 5.52 -14.13
N ALA A 21 -6.08 6.77 -14.54
CA ALA A 21 -5.01 7.67 -14.13
C ALA A 21 -5.01 7.89 -12.62
N ARG A 22 -6.16 8.16 -11.99
CA ARG A 22 -6.26 8.34 -10.53
C ARG A 22 -5.92 7.08 -9.74
N ALA A 23 -6.42 5.91 -10.13
CA ALA A 23 -6.06 4.65 -9.48
C ALA A 23 -4.56 4.34 -9.59
N THR A 24 -3.97 4.57 -10.76
CA THR A 24 -2.52 4.44 -10.98
C THR A 24 -1.72 5.43 -10.13
N GLN A 25 -2.16 6.68 -10.07
CA GLN A 25 -1.54 7.75 -9.28
C GLN A 25 -1.61 7.49 -7.76
N LEU A 26 -2.76 7.01 -7.25
CA LEU A 26 -2.89 6.63 -5.83
C LEU A 26 -1.96 5.47 -5.46
N LYS A 27 -1.79 4.50 -6.35
CA LYS A 27 -0.80 3.43 -6.21
C LYS A 27 0.63 3.99 -6.21
N GLU A 28 0.99 4.83 -7.19
CA GLU A 28 2.34 5.40 -7.30
C GLU A 28 2.72 6.20 -6.04
N ASP A 29 1.76 6.92 -5.45
CA ASP A 29 1.96 7.61 -4.16
C ASP A 29 2.22 6.64 -3.00
N ILE A 30 1.47 5.54 -2.93
CA ILE A 30 1.71 4.50 -1.92
C ILE A 30 3.11 3.93 -2.09
N ASP A 31 3.48 3.50 -3.31
CA ASP A 31 4.80 2.95 -3.63
C ASP A 31 5.91 3.96 -3.26
N PHE A 32 5.72 5.25 -3.57
CA PHE A 32 6.63 6.33 -3.19
C PHE A 32 6.76 6.51 -1.67
N PHE A 33 5.65 6.59 -0.92
CA PHE A 33 5.70 6.73 0.53
C PHE A 33 6.26 5.48 1.24
N CYS A 34 6.06 4.28 0.68
CA CYS A 34 6.68 3.04 1.17
C CYS A 34 8.21 3.10 1.03
N ASN A 35 8.71 3.57 -0.12
CA ASN A 35 10.14 3.76 -0.33
C ASN A 35 10.73 4.80 0.63
N GLN A 36 10.06 5.95 0.81
CA GLN A 36 10.49 6.95 1.79
C GLN A 36 10.48 6.40 3.23
N TYR A 37 9.50 5.57 3.59
CA TYR A 37 9.44 4.91 4.88
C TYR A 37 10.65 4.00 5.11
N GLU A 38 11.02 3.16 4.13
CA GLU A 38 12.17 2.26 4.26
C GLU A 38 13.51 3.02 4.32
N GLU A 39 13.66 4.14 3.59
CA GLU A 39 14.84 5.02 3.74
C GLU A 39 14.97 5.60 5.16
N VAL A 40 13.86 6.04 5.76
CA VAL A 40 13.85 6.63 7.10
C VAL A 40 14.03 5.54 8.17
N LYS A 41 13.43 4.37 7.99
CA LYS A 41 13.65 3.18 8.82
C LYS A 41 15.13 2.75 8.82
N LYS A 42 15.82 2.81 7.67
CA LYS A 42 17.27 2.62 7.63
C LYS A 42 18.03 3.67 8.45
N LYS A 43 17.68 4.96 8.34
CA LYS A 43 18.28 6.03 9.17
C LYS A 43 18.06 5.80 10.67
N ARG A 44 16.86 5.33 11.06
CA ARG A 44 16.55 4.90 12.44
C ARG A 44 17.50 3.79 12.90
N ASP A 45 17.70 2.75 12.08
CA ASP A 45 18.54 1.60 12.41
C ASP A 45 20.04 1.95 12.48
N ASP A 46 20.52 2.82 11.58
CA ASP A 46 21.86 3.40 11.61
C ASP A 46 22.08 4.22 12.90
N HIS A 47 21.07 5.01 13.33
CA HIS A 47 21.12 5.76 14.58
C HIS A 47 21.11 4.86 15.82
N LEU A 48 20.24 3.84 15.87
CA LEU A 48 20.20 2.86 16.97
C LEU A 48 21.54 2.15 17.14
N THR A 49 22.11 1.67 16.03
CA THR A 49 23.44 1.03 15.99
C THR A 49 24.52 1.95 16.55
N ALA A 50 24.48 3.26 16.24
CA ALA A 50 25.42 4.25 16.75
C ALA A 50 25.17 4.69 18.22
N ILE A 51 23.95 4.53 18.73
CA ILE A 51 23.54 4.87 20.10
C ILE A 51 23.94 3.76 21.08
N LYS A 52 23.66 2.49 20.73
CA LYS A 52 23.83 1.32 21.60
C LYS A 52 25.19 1.23 22.34
N PRO A 53 26.37 1.35 21.69
CA PRO A 53 27.65 1.29 22.41
C PRO A 53 27.87 2.48 23.35
N LYS A 54 27.38 3.68 23.00
CA LYS A 54 27.47 4.88 23.84
C LYS A 54 26.55 4.78 25.05
N LEU A 55 25.37 4.21 24.85
CA LEU A 55 24.40 3.92 25.91
C LEU A 55 24.97 2.90 26.90
N ASN A 56 25.57 1.81 26.42
CA ASN A 56 26.25 0.83 27.26
C ASN A 56 27.41 1.45 28.07
N ALA A 57 28.24 2.29 27.44
CA ALA A 57 29.31 3.01 28.14
C ALA A 57 28.76 3.99 29.19
N LEU A 58 27.60 4.62 28.93
CA LEU A 58 26.92 5.48 29.90
C LEU A 58 26.34 4.68 31.07
N MET A 59 25.72 3.52 30.81
CA MET A 59 25.23 2.60 31.85
C MET A 59 26.38 2.13 32.76
N GLN A 60 27.48 1.66 32.18
CA GLN A 60 28.69 1.25 32.90
C GLN A 60 29.27 2.37 33.77
N LYS A 61 29.30 3.61 33.25
CA LYS A 61 29.74 4.80 34.00
C LYS A 61 28.91 5.07 35.25
N TYR A 62 27.60 4.77 35.21
CA TYR A 62 26.70 4.83 36.37
C TYR A 62 26.59 3.51 37.15
N ARG A 63 27.43 2.52 36.83
CA ARG A 63 27.50 1.18 37.46
C ARG A 63 26.24 0.32 37.25
N TYR A 64 25.55 0.51 36.14
CA TYR A 64 24.48 -0.39 35.68
C TYR A 64 25.06 -1.31 34.60
N ASN A 65 25.12 -2.60 34.91
CA ASN A 65 25.63 -3.64 34.01
C ASN A 65 24.49 -4.31 33.22
N THR A 66 23.26 -4.21 33.73
CA THR A 66 22.05 -4.81 33.15
C THR A 66 20.90 -3.81 33.09
N THR A 67 19.89 -4.12 32.27
CA THR A 67 18.61 -3.40 32.24
C THR A 67 17.88 -3.46 33.58
N ASP A 68 17.99 -4.57 34.30
CA ASP A 68 17.29 -4.78 35.57
C ASP A 68 17.91 -3.96 36.71
N GLU A 69 19.23 -3.77 36.70
CA GLU A 69 19.91 -2.85 37.61
C GLU A 69 19.48 -1.40 37.38
N LEU A 70 19.37 -1.00 36.10
CA LEU A 70 18.88 0.32 35.72
C LEU A 70 17.41 0.51 36.10
N ASP A 71 16.54 -0.46 35.82
CA ASP A 71 15.12 -0.45 36.16
C ASP A 71 14.89 -0.33 37.68
N LYS A 72 15.61 -1.11 38.49
CA LYS A 72 15.59 -0.99 39.96
C LYS A 72 16.07 0.40 40.41
N ALA A 73 17.11 0.94 39.78
CA ALA A 73 17.59 2.30 40.09
C ALA A 73 16.53 3.37 39.76
N VAL A 74 15.86 3.27 38.60
CA VAL A 74 14.74 4.16 38.23
C VAL A 74 13.61 4.07 39.27
N GLN A 75 13.18 2.86 39.63
CA GLN A 75 12.08 2.65 40.58
C GLN A 75 12.40 3.17 41.99
N ASN A 76 13.67 3.17 42.40
CA ASN A 76 14.12 3.73 43.68
C ASN A 76 14.18 5.28 43.67
N VAL A 77 14.44 5.88 42.51
CA VAL A 77 14.55 7.34 42.34
C VAL A 77 13.18 7.99 42.11
N LEU A 78 12.36 7.43 41.21
CA LEU A 78 11.04 7.96 40.88
C LEU A 78 10.02 7.65 41.98
N LYS A 79 9.07 8.58 42.19
CA LYS A 79 8.01 8.44 43.20
C LYS A 79 6.68 8.96 42.66
N GLY A 80 5.59 8.46 43.25
CA GLY A 80 4.22 8.87 42.89
C GLY A 80 3.94 8.70 41.39
N LYS A 81 3.31 9.72 40.80
CA LYS A 81 2.87 9.71 39.39
C LYS A 81 3.99 9.40 38.39
N ALA A 82 5.23 9.86 38.62
CA ALA A 82 6.34 9.60 37.71
C ALA A 82 6.74 8.11 37.67
N LEU A 83 6.67 7.42 38.82
CA LEU A 83 6.89 5.99 38.92
C LEU A 83 5.73 5.20 38.28
N GLU A 84 4.50 5.66 38.45
CA GLU A 84 3.32 5.07 37.82
C GLU A 84 3.39 5.17 36.28
N GLU A 85 3.72 6.36 35.76
CA GLU A 85 3.96 6.58 34.32
C GLU A 85 5.10 5.68 33.81
N TYR A 86 6.20 5.52 34.57
CA TYR A 86 7.29 4.60 34.24
C TYR A 86 6.84 3.14 34.13
N ILE A 87 6.14 2.62 35.14
CA ILE A 87 5.63 1.25 35.15
C ILE A 87 4.63 1.02 34.01
N ASN A 88 3.77 2.00 33.74
CA ASN A 88 2.79 1.92 32.66
C ASN A 88 3.44 1.93 31.26
N VAL A 89 4.50 2.73 31.06
CA VAL A 89 5.31 2.69 29.84
C VAL A 89 6.06 1.36 29.71
N LYS A 90 6.67 0.86 30.78
CA LYS A 90 7.39 -0.43 30.79
C LYS A 90 6.48 -1.59 30.34
N LYS A 91 5.25 -1.65 30.86
CA LYS A 91 4.22 -2.63 30.44
C LYS A 91 3.78 -2.48 28.97
N GLN A 92 4.01 -1.32 28.36
CA GLN A 92 3.69 -1.04 26.96
C GLN A 92 4.87 -1.21 26.02
N ILE A 93 6.05 -1.58 26.51
CA ILE A 93 7.17 -1.96 25.65
C ILE A 93 7.04 -3.45 25.35
N ASP A 94 7.31 -3.81 24.11
CA ASP A 94 7.51 -5.22 23.75
C ASP A 94 9.00 -5.48 23.86
N ASP A 95 9.41 -6.48 24.64
CA ASP A 95 10.83 -6.84 24.80
C ASP A 95 11.47 -7.29 23.48
N THR A 96 10.66 -7.55 22.44
CA THR A 96 11.12 -7.87 21.08
C THR A 96 11.51 -6.65 20.23
N ASP A 97 11.13 -5.42 20.61
CA ASP A 97 11.50 -4.20 19.88
C ASP A 97 12.78 -3.56 20.48
N GLU A 98 13.91 -3.79 19.79
CA GLU A 98 15.21 -3.21 20.15
C GLU A 98 15.21 -1.67 20.13
N ALA A 99 14.43 -1.03 19.25
CA ALA A 99 14.33 0.42 19.18
C ALA A 99 13.69 0.97 20.46
N MET A 100 12.55 0.39 20.87
CA MET A 100 11.86 0.79 22.09
C MET A 100 12.63 0.46 23.35
N THR A 101 13.29 -0.70 23.38
CA THR A 101 14.19 -1.08 24.47
C THR A 101 15.33 -0.06 24.63
N THR A 102 15.95 0.36 23.52
CA THR A 102 17.03 1.38 23.52
C THR A 102 16.52 2.75 23.98
N LEU A 103 15.36 3.19 23.49
CA LEU A 103 14.74 4.47 23.88
C LEU A 103 14.34 4.49 25.37
N PHE A 104 13.82 3.38 25.87
CA PHE A 104 13.48 3.21 27.28
C PHE A 104 14.71 3.21 28.18
N GLN A 105 15.79 2.55 27.79
CA GLN A 105 17.08 2.60 28.49
C GLN A 105 17.65 4.03 28.54
N VAL A 106 17.67 4.76 27.41
CA VAL A 106 18.11 6.17 27.35
C VAL A 106 17.34 7.04 28.35
N THR A 107 16.01 6.95 28.31
CA THR A 107 15.13 7.78 29.15
C THR A 107 15.10 7.32 30.61
N SER A 108 15.38 6.05 30.88
CA SER A 108 15.64 5.50 32.22
C SER A 108 16.91 6.08 32.84
N ILE A 109 18.03 6.14 32.10
CA ILE A 109 19.27 6.76 32.59
C ILE A 109 19.04 8.24 32.89
N ILE A 110 18.35 8.97 32.00
CA ILE A 110 17.95 10.36 32.24
C ILE A 110 17.12 10.48 33.52
N GLY A 111 16.15 9.59 33.72
CA GLY A 111 15.32 9.52 34.93
C GLY A 111 16.12 9.31 36.21
N VAL A 112 17.10 8.41 36.20
CA VAL A 112 18.01 8.19 37.35
C VAL A 112 18.90 9.41 37.62
N VAL A 113 19.51 9.98 36.58
CA VAL A 113 20.52 11.05 36.72
C VAL A 113 19.88 12.39 37.13
N THR A 114 18.65 12.65 36.69
CA THR A 114 17.96 13.94 36.92
C THR A 114 16.82 13.87 37.93
N GLY A 115 16.35 12.67 38.28
CA GLY A 115 15.10 12.47 39.02
C GLY A 115 13.84 12.72 38.19
N VAL A 116 13.96 13.06 36.90
CA VAL A 116 12.83 13.39 36.01
C VAL A 116 12.66 12.33 34.94
N PHE A 117 11.58 11.56 35.03
CA PHE A 117 11.18 10.66 33.96
C PHE A 117 10.37 11.40 32.88
N LEU A 118 10.76 11.22 31.62
CA LEU A 118 10.10 11.82 30.46
C LEU A 118 8.89 10.98 30.00
N GLY A 119 8.05 10.53 30.93
CA GLY A 119 7.06 9.47 30.70
C GLY A 119 6.10 9.72 29.55
N ALA A 120 5.60 10.94 29.40
CA ALA A 120 4.75 11.32 28.26
C ALA A 120 5.45 11.14 26.90
N LEU A 121 6.76 11.45 26.81
CA LEU A 121 7.54 11.31 25.58
C LEU A 121 7.87 9.87 25.26
N VAL A 122 8.25 9.07 26.27
CA VAL A 122 8.50 7.63 26.07
C VAL A 122 7.21 6.93 25.68
N LYS A 123 6.07 7.26 26.31
CA LYS A 123 4.77 6.73 25.94
C LYS A 123 4.41 7.08 24.49
N LEU A 124 4.63 8.33 24.07
CA LEU A 124 4.39 8.79 22.70
C LEU A 124 5.31 8.07 21.71
N GLY A 125 6.59 7.87 22.07
CA GLY A 125 7.56 7.08 21.29
C GLY A 125 7.18 5.61 21.13
N VAL A 126 6.79 4.96 22.23
CA VAL A 126 6.35 3.56 22.26
C VAL A 126 5.08 3.35 21.44
N MET A 127 4.11 4.26 21.55
CA MET A 127 2.92 4.25 20.71
C MET A 127 3.29 4.48 19.23
N SER A 128 4.09 5.50 18.92
CA SER A 128 4.44 5.88 17.56
C SER A 128 5.21 4.79 16.81
N GLY A 129 6.21 4.17 17.45
CA GLY A 129 7.02 3.16 16.77
C GLY A 129 6.34 1.80 16.69
N ARG A 130 5.52 1.40 17.68
CA ARG A 130 4.63 0.22 17.51
C ARG A 130 3.67 0.43 16.34
N ALA A 131 3.05 1.61 16.26
CA ALA A 131 2.13 1.95 15.19
C ALA A 131 2.82 2.03 13.82
N ALA A 132 4.01 2.64 13.74
CA ALA A 132 4.82 2.69 12.52
C ALA A 132 5.33 1.31 12.08
N LEU A 133 5.75 0.44 13.02
CA LEU A 133 6.15 -0.94 12.73
C LEU A 133 4.96 -1.80 12.29
N ALA A 134 3.79 -1.67 12.93
CA ALA A 134 2.58 -2.36 12.50
C ALA A 134 2.17 -1.94 11.06
N ALA A 135 2.39 -0.67 10.70
CA ALA A 135 2.15 -0.19 9.34
C ALA A 135 3.03 -0.86 8.28
N VAL A 136 4.20 -1.45 8.63
CA VAL A 136 4.99 -2.28 7.69
C VAL A 136 4.20 -3.50 7.21
N VAL A 137 3.44 -4.13 8.13
CA VAL A 137 2.60 -5.28 7.80
C VAL A 137 1.46 -4.85 6.88
N VAL A 138 0.85 -3.69 7.15
CA VAL A 138 -0.18 -3.09 6.30
C VAL A 138 0.38 -2.81 4.90
N ILE A 139 1.51 -2.10 4.79
CA ILE A 139 2.23 -1.83 3.53
C ILE A 139 2.45 -3.11 2.70
N GLY A 140 2.87 -4.20 3.35
CA GLY A 140 3.05 -5.49 2.68
C GLY A 140 1.77 -6.07 2.07
N VAL A 141 0.61 -5.89 2.74
CA VAL A 141 -0.71 -6.29 2.22
C VAL A 141 -1.16 -5.37 1.09
N VAL A 142 -0.92 -4.06 1.20
CA VAL A 142 -1.30 -3.07 0.18
C VAL A 142 -0.58 -3.33 -1.14
N LEU A 143 0.70 -3.70 -1.11
CA LEU A 143 1.44 -4.10 -2.31
C LEU A 143 0.85 -5.35 -3.00
N GLY A 144 0.22 -6.24 -2.23
CA GLY A 144 -0.55 -7.38 -2.75
C GLY A 144 -1.89 -6.97 -3.38
N ALA A 145 -2.64 -6.07 -2.74
CA ALA A 145 -3.86 -5.50 -3.31
C ALA A 145 -3.58 -4.67 -4.58
N VAL A 146 -2.49 -3.93 -4.60
CA VAL A 146 -1.96 -3.21 -5.77
C VAL A 146 -1.60 -4.15 -6.92
N ALA A 147 -1.12 -5.37 -6.61
CA ALA A 147 -0.97 -6.40 -7.64
C ALA A 147 -2.35 -6.81 -8.17
N LEU A 148 -3.33 -7.10 -7.29
CA LEU A 148 -4.72 -7.42 -7.68
C LEU A 148 -5.29 -6.39 -8.66
N LEU A 149 -5.03 -5.10 -8.41
CA LEU A 149 -5.43 -3.98 -9.28
C LEU A 149 -4.82 -3.98 -10.69
N ALA A 150 -3.61 -4.49 -10.89
CA ALA A 150 -2.88 -4.30 -12.15
C ALA A 150 -3.52 -4.98 -13.36
N VAL A 151 -4.21 -6.11 -13.16
CA VAL A 151 -5.00 -6.79 -14.20
C VAL A 151 -6.48 -6.51 -14.01
N LEU A 152 -6.95 -5.94 -12.86
CA LEU A 152 -8.27 -5.25 -12.77
C LEU A 152 -8.50 -4.24 -13.91
N PHE A 153 -7.46 -3.84 -14.64
CA PHE A 153 -7.53 -2.99 -15.83
C PHE A 153 -7.41 -3.73 -17.18
N ALA A 154 -7.53 -5.06 -17.25
CA ALA A 154 -7.11 -5.87 -18.42
C ALA A 154 -8.18 -6.78 -19.09
N VAL A 155 -9.49 -6.69 -18.76
CA VAL A 155 -10.56 -7.54 -19.38
C VAL A 155 -11.75 -6.66 -19.93
N PHE A 156 -12.79 -7.20 -20.64
CA PHE A 156 -13.48 -6.57 -21.84
C PHE A 156 -15.07 -6.19 -21.95
N GLU A 157 -16.04 -6.35 -20.99
CA GLU A 157 -17.38 -5.60 -20.77
C GLU A 157 -17.55 -4.22 -19.91
N GLY A 158 -17.70 -3.04 -20.52
CA GLY A 158 -17.29 -1.71 -19.96
C GLY A 158 -17.76 -1.12 -18.62
N ALA A 159 -18.97 -1.42 -18.15
CA ALA A 159 -19.43 -0.91 -16.86
C ALA A 159 -18.51 -1.34 -15.70
N LYS A 160 -17.75 -2.42 -15.89
CA LYS A 160 -17.02 -3.09 -14.83
C LYS A 160 -15.59 -2.56 -14.59
N GLU A 161 -14.84 -1.88 -15.50
CA GLU A 161 -13.66 -1.08 -15.03
C GLU A 161 -14.08 0.23 -14.43
N ARG A 162 -15.24 0.77 -14.82
CA ARG A 162 -15.81 1.88 -14.07
C ARG A 162 -16.07 1.49 -12.61
N GLU A 163 -16.68 0.33 -12.34
CA GLU A 163 -16.87 -0.17 -10.98
C GLU A 163 -15.55 -0.59 -10.29
N ASN A 164 -14.69 -1.35 -10.97
CA ASN A 164 -13.42 -1.80 -10.42
C ASN A 164 -12.46 -0.65 -10.12
N MET A 165 -12.41 0.41 -10.95
CA MET A 165 -11.62 1.60 -10.67
C MET A 165 -12.22 2.43 -9.54
N LYS A 166 -13.55 2.58 -9.46
CA LYS A 166 -14.21 3.22 -8.30
C LYS A 166 -13.86 2.50 -7.01
N LYS A 167 -13.92 1.17 -7.02
CA LYS A 167 -13.49 0.33 -5.91
C LYS A 167 -12.00 0.51 -5.63
N ALA A 168 -11.15 0.49 -6.65
CA ALA A 168 -9.70 0.70 -6.51
C ALA A 168 -9.36 2.05 -5.86
N ILE A 169 -9.99 3.15 -6.30
CA ILE A 169 -9.81 4.48 -5.72
C ILE A 169 -10.25 4.49 -4.26
N LYS A 170 -11.44 3.92 -3.97
CA LYS A 170 -11.98 3.81 -2.61
C LYS A 170 -11.09 2.99 -1.67
N ASP A 171 -10.50 1.89 -2.16
CA ASP A 171 -9.68 0.96 -1.38
C ASP A 171 -8.23 1.47 -1.23
N LEU A 172 -7.66 2.11 -2.26
CA LEU A 172 -6.31 2.68 -2.20
C LEU A 172 -6.22 3.95 -1.34
N PHE A 173 -7.28 4.77 -1.27
CA PHE A 173 -7.18 6.06 -0.57
C PHE A 173 -6.85 5.91 0.94
N PRO A 174 -7.56 5.07 1.72
CA PRO A 174 -7.23 4.85 3.13
C PRO A 174 -5.80 4.35 3.33
N GLU A 175 -5.29 3.56 2.40
CA GLU A 175 -3.93 2.99 2.45
C GLU A 175 -2.86 4.03 2.12
N ARG A 176 -3.12 4.94 1.17
CA ARG A 176 -2.30 6.14 0.94
C ARG A 176 -2.21 7.02 2.19
N LEU A 177 -3.32 7.24 2.88
CA LEU A 177 -3.37 7.99 4.14
C LEU A 177 -2.53 7.31 5.23
N LYS A 178 -2.74 6.00 5.46
CA LYS A 178 -1.98 5.21 6.45
C LYS A 178 -0.49 5.18 6.14
N THR A 179 -0.10 4.97 4.88
CA THR A 179 1.31 4.89 4.47
C THR A 179 2.01 6.24 4.69
N ARG A 180 1.35 7.37 4.39
CA ARG A 180 1.91 8.70 4.69
C ARG A 180 2.02 8.96 6.19
N ALA A 181 1.01 8.59 6.98
CA ALA A 181 1.08 8.68 8.43
C ALA A 181 2.23 7.83 9.01
N ALA A 182 2.41 6.60 8.52
CA ALA A 182 3.49 5.71 8.93
C ALA A 182 4.88 6.28 8.60
N TYR A 183 5.05 6.88 7.43
CA TYR A 183 6.26 7.61 7.06
C TYR A 183 6.57 8.75 8.05
N GLU A 184 5.61 9.62 8.35
CA GLU A 184 5.84 10.75 9.27
C GLU A 184 6.14 10.27 10.70
N ALA A 185 5.46 9.22 11.17
CA ALA A 185 5.72 8.61 12.48
C ALA A 185 7.15 8.02 12.57
N MET A 186 7.59 7.34 11.50
CA MET A 186 8.95 6.79 11.41
C MET A 186 10.00 7.91 11.30
N ASN A 187 9.67 9.02 10.63
CA ASN A 187 10.52 10.20 10.49
C ASN A 187 10.72 10.94 11.81
N ALA A 188 9.64 11.14 12.58
CA ALA A 188 9.70 11.64 13.95
C ALA A 188 10.59 10.76 14.84
N LEU A 189 10.45 9.43 14.75
CA LEU A 189 11.26 8.47 15.50
C LEU A 189 12.75 8.53 15.12
N ALA A 190 13.07 8.60 13.82
CA ALA A 190 14.44 8.75 13.34
C ALA A 190 15.08 10.08 13.79
N ASN A 191 14.33 11.19 13.70
CA ASN A 191 14.78 12.50 14.19
C ASN A 191 15.04 12.49 15.69
N TRP A 192 14.16 11.86 16.49
CA TRP A 192 14.34 11.76 17.93
C TRP A 192 15.59 10.96 18.31
N LEU A 193 15.85 9.85 17.61
CA LEU A 193 17.09 9.08 17.77
C LEU A 193 18.33 9.89 17.36
N SER A 194 18.26 10.71 16.31
CA SER A 194 19.33 11.64 15.95
C SER A 194 19.62 12.63 17.10
N SER A 195 18.58 13.21 17.71
CA SER A 195 18.71 14.08 18.89
C SER A 195 19.30 13.35 20.11
N ILE A 196 18.93 12.09 20.35
CA ILE A 196 19.53 11.23 21.39
C ILE A 196 21.01 10.96 21.11
N LYS A 197 21.36 10.62 19.87
CA LYS A 197 22.75 10.42 19.45
C LYS A 197 23.58 11.69 19.68
N THR A 198 23.07 12.86 19.30
CA THR A 198 23.71 14.15 19.54
C THR A 198 23.86 14.45 21.04
N TRP A 199 22.87 14.13 21.86
CA TRP A 199 22.97 14.26 23.33
C TRP A 199 24.05 13.36 23.94
N LEU A 200 24.20 12.12 23.44
CA LEU A 200 25.27 11.20 23.84
C LEU A 200 26.66 11.64 23.36
N ASP A 201 26.73 12.30 22.20
CA ASP A 201 27.97 12.82 21.61
C ASP A 201 28.45 14.15 22.24
N GLU A 202 27.58 14.90 22.92
CA GLU A 202 27.88 16.21 23.52
C GLU A 202 27.79 16.22 25.07
N PRO A 203 28.90 15.98 25.80
CA PRO A 203 28.92 15.97 27.27
C PRO A 203 28.46 17.28 27.95
N THR A 204 28.48 18.39 27.21
CA THR A 204 28.00 19.71 27.66
C THR A 204 26.48 19.83 27.61
N ILE A 205 25.80 19.16 26.67
CA ILE A 205 24.35 19.05 26.65
C ILE A 205 23.89 18.06 27.73
N ALA A 206 24.60 16.95 27.91
CA ALA A 206 24.28 15.96 28.95
C ALA A 206 24.27 16.52 30.38
N LYS A 207 25.00 17.62 30.65
CA LYS A 207 25.01 18.34 31.94
C LYS A 207 23.96 19.45 32.05
N ASN A 208 23.19 19.74 31.00
CA ASN A 208 22.21 20.83 30.98
C ASN A 208 20.80 20.27 30.72
N GLU A 209 20.09 19.99 31.82
CA GLU A 209 18.76 19.38 31.80
C GLU A 209 17.75 20.18 30.94
N ALA A 210 17.80 21.52 30.97
CA ALA A 210 16.89 22.36 30.18
C ALA A 210 17.14 22.23 28.66
N LYS A 211 18.41 22.21 28.23
CA LYS A 211 18.77 21.96 26.82
C LYS A 211 18.41 20.54 26.39
N MET A 212 18.64 19.55 27.24
CA MET A 212 18.27 18.16 27.01
C MET A 212 16.75 18.00 26.88
N LYS A 213 15.95 18.51 27.84
CA LYS A 213 14.48 18.50 27.78
C LYS A 213 13.95 19.17 26.52
N LYS A 214 14.55 20.28 26.09
CA LYS A 214 14.18 20.95 24.83
C LYS A 214 14.46 20.04 23.62
N LYS A 215 15.71 19.59 23.42
CA LYS A 215 16.11 18.76 22.26
C LYS A 215 15.43 17.37 22.20
N LEU A 216 15.12 16.77 23.35
CA LEU A 216 14.51 15.43 23.42
C LEU A 216 12.98 15.47 23.51
N GLY A 217 12.38 16.63 23.76
CA GLY A 217 10.97 16.73 24.15
C GLY A 217 10.08 17.62 23.28
N GLY A 218 10.59 18.75 22.77
CA GLY A 218 9.80 19.62 21.90
C GLY A 218 9.65 18.99 20.52
N ASP A 219 10.80 18.83 19.85
CA ASP A 219 10.91 18.49 18.44
C ASP A 219 10.16 17.18 18.08
N PHE A 220 10.25 16.15 18.93
CA PHE A 220 9.61 14.85 18.67
C PHE A 220 8.08 14.89 18.72
N ALA A 221 7.48 15.58 19.69
CA ALA A 221 6.02 15.67 19.80
C ALA A 221 5.41 16.56 18.70
N GLU A 222 6.18 17.53 18.19
CA GLU A 222 5.79 18.35 17.04
C GLU A 222 5.97 17.61 15.72
N ASP A 223 7.05 16.84 15.55
CA ASP A 223 7.24 15.96 14.40
C ASP A 223 6.17 14.86 14.34
N TYR A 224 5.86 14.20 15.46
CA TYR A 224 4.85 13.14 15.47
C TYR A 224 3.43 13.65 15.14
N LYS A 225 3.10 14.90 15.49
CA LYS A 225 1.82 15.50 15.04
C LYS A 225 1.67 15.55 13.53
N LYS A 226 2.76 15.45 12.74
CA LYS A 226 2.70 15.36 11.28
C LYS A 226 2.12 14.03 10.78
N SER A 227 2.14 12.96 11.61
CA SER A 227 1.47 11.69 11.29
C SER A 227 -0.01 11.65 11.63
N HIS A 228 -0.55 12.67 12.31
CA HIS A 228 -1.98 12.76 12.62
C HIS A 228 -2.81 13.03 11.37
N ARG A 229 -4.07 12.57 11.35
CA ARG A 229 -4.99 12.71 10.21
C ARG A 229 -5.04 14.15 9.70
N SER A 230 -5.29 15.13 10.56
CA SER A 230 -5.39 16.54 10.17
C SER A 230 -4.18 17.04 9.36
N ALA A 231 -2.96 16.73 9.80
CA ALA A 231 -1.71 17.10 9.13
C ALA A 231 -1.52 16.34 7.81
N VAL A 232 -1.75 15.02 7.81
CA VAL A 232 -1.62 14.17 6.61
C VAL A 232 -2.66 14.55 5.56
N VAL A 233 -3.90 14.86 5.95
CA VAL A 233 -4.97 15.31 5.06
C VAL A 233 -4.61 16.64 4.40
N MET A 234 -4.13 17.61 5.18
CA MET A 234 -3.67 18.88 4.64
C MET A 234 -2.53 18.68 3.62
N TYR A 235 -1.56 17.81 3.92
CA TYR A 235 -0.48 17.47 3.00
C TYR A 235 -1.00 16.81 1.71
N LEU A 236 -1.83 15.77 1.80
CA LEU A 236 -2.32 15.03 0.63
C LEU A 236 -3.23 15.89 -0.26
N LYS A 237 -4.05 16.79 0.32
CA LYS A 237 -4.83 17.77 -0.46
C LYS A 237 -3.93 18.72 -1.25
N GLN A 238 -2.91 19.26 -0.61
CA GLN A 238 -1.97 20.17 -1.29
C GLN A 238 -1.18 19.44 -2.37
N TYR A 239 -0.72 18.21 -2.07
CA TYR A 239 -0.01 17.34 -3.01
C TYR A 239 -0.88 16.95 -4.23
N ASP A 240 -2.18 16.69 -4.05
CA ASP A 240 -3.12 16.45 -5.15
C ASP A 240 -3.40 17.72 -5.96
N LYS A 241 -3.51 18.88 -5.31
CA LYS A 241 -3.69 20.17 -5.96
C LYS A 241 -2.48 20.55 -6.83
N ASP A 242 -1.26 20.43 -6.31
CA ASP A 242 -0.02 20.85 -7.00
C ASP A 242 0.25 20.07 -8.29
N ARG A 243 -0.32 18.87 -8.42
CA ARG A 243 -0.23 18.02 -9.62
C ARG A 243 -1.52 17.98 -10.45
N ASN A 244 -2.51 18.81 -10.14
CA ASN A 244 -3.85 18.83 -10.75
C ASN A 244 -4.48 17.42 -10.84
N ALA A 245 -4.44 16.67 -9.73
CA ALA A 245 -5.02 15.33 -9.66
C ALA A 245 -6.55 15.38 -9.86
N TRP A 246 -7.09 14.35 -10.53
CA TRP A 246 -8.53 14.14 -10.61
C TRP A 246 -9.03 13.50 -9.31
N THR A 247 -9.86 14.21 -8.54
CA THR A 247 -10.30 13.79 -7.20
C THR A 247 -11.81 13.60 -7.06
N ASN A 248 -12.56 13.71 -8.18
CA ASN A 248 -14.03 13.79 -8.18
C ASN A 248 -14.75 12.57 -7.58
N GLU A 249 -14.10 11.40 -7.59
CA GLU A 249 -14.63 10.15 -7.02
C GLU A 249 -13.78 9.62 -5.84
N ASP A 250 -12.91 10.46 -5.26
CA ASP A 250 -12.25 10.11 -3.99
C ASP A 250 -13.31 9.97 -2.87
N PRO A 251 -13.15 9.03 -1.92
CA PRO A 251 -14.09 8.86 -0.82
C PRO A 251 -14.06 10.05 0.17
N GLY A 252 -14.97 10.08 1.15
CA GLY A 252 -14.94 11.05 2.25
C GLY A 252 -13.82 10.79 3.27
N TRP A 253 -12.57 10.71 2.82
CA TRP A 253 -11.39 10.27 3.59
C TRP A 253 -10.85 11.31 4.57
N GLU A 254 -11.29 12.56 4.45
CA GLU A 254 -10.80 13.72 5.21
C GLU A 254 -11.14 13.64 6.70
N THR A 255 -12.23 12.95 7.05
CA THR A 255 -12.75 12.81 8.41
C THR A 255 -12.40 11.44 9.00
N GLY A 256 -12.41 11.34 10.33
CA GLY A 256 -12.11 10.13 11.10
C GLY A 256 -11.18 10.41 12.27
N ASP A 257 -10.70 9.36 12.93
CA ASP A 257 -9.79 9.49 14.07
C ASP A 257 -8.48 10.17 13.69
N GLU A 258 -7.99 11.07 14.57
CA GLU A 258 -6.70 11.74 14.39
C GLU A 258 -5.52 10.75 14.41
N ASP A 259 -5.60 9.68 15.20
CA ASP A 259 -4.64 8.58 15.15
C ASP A 259 -4.98 7.59 14.03
N VAL A 260 -4.46 7.90 12.84
CA VAL A 260 -4.61 7.08 11.62
C VAL A 260 -4.06 5.68 11.81
N LEU A 261 -3.03 5.50 12.63
CA LEU A 261 -2.32 4.22 12.76
C LEU A 261 -2.95 3.36 13.88
N GLY A 262 -3.26 3.96 15.03
CA GLY A 262 -3.87 3.28 16.18
C GLY A 262 -5.34 2.85 15.99
N SER A 263 -6.10 3.53 15.13
CA SER A 263 -7.51 3.17 14.82
C SER A 263 -7.65 1.81 14.11
N SER A 264 -6.57 1.29 13.53
CA SER A 264 -6.55 0.05 12.72
C SER A 264 -6.99 -1.22 13.45
N SER A 265 -6.97 -1.26 14.80
CA SER A 265 -7.29 -2.47 15.57
C SER A 265 -8.77 -2.63 15.94
N ALA A 266 -9.61 -1.61 15.75
CA ALA A 266 -11.02 -1.64 16.21
C ALA A 266 -12.02 -2.07 15.13
N ASN A 267 -11.85 -1.63 13.88
CA ASN A 267 -12.81 -1.91 12.81
C ASN A 267 -12.53 -3.23 12.08
N LYS A 268 -12.98 -4.34 12.69
CA LYS A 268 -13.35 -5.56 11.95
C LYS A 268 -14.62 -5.30 11.12
N SER A 269 -14.52 -4.52 10.05
CA SER A 269 -15.64 -4.22 9.15
C SER A 269 -15.52 -4.95 7.80
N SER A 270 -15.49 -6.29 7.84
CA SER A 270 -15.82 -7.15 6.69
C SER A 270 -16.11 -8.60 7.12
N GLU A 271 -17.08 -8.80 8.03
CA GLU A 271 -17.70 -10.12 8.23
C GLU A 271 -18.64 -10.46 7.07
N HIS A 272 -18.10 -10.65 5.87
CA HIS A 272 -18.75 -11.40 4.79
C HIS A 272 -17.68 -12.07 3.91
N HIS A 273 -17.90 -13.35 3.61
CA HIS A 273 -17.02 -14.26 2.86
C HIS A 273 -15.69 -14.69 3.53
N ALA A 274 -15.81 -15.53 4.56
CA ALA A 274 -14.87 -16.61 4.81
C ALA A 274 -15.61 -17.83 5.37
N GLU A 275 -16.22 -18.64 4.49
CA GLU A 275 -16.85 -19.89 4.89
C GLU A 275 -15.78 -20.99 5.07
N LYS A 276 -15.82 -21.63 6.25
CA LYS A 276 -15.03 -22.77 6.73
C LYS A 276 -13.98 -23.40 5.77
N SER A 277 -12.71 -23.22 6.12
CA SER A 277 -11.73 -24.31 6.03
C SER A 277 -10.78 -24.27 7.22
N SER A 278 -10.75 -25.35 8.00
CA SER A 278 -9.83 -25.55 9.13
C SER A 278 -8.81 -26.61 8.75
N GLY A 279 -7.55 -26.22 8.61
CA GLY A 279 -6.46 -27.12 8.25
C GLY A 279 -5.11 -26.42 8.39
N ASN A 280 -4.26 -26.95 9.26
CA ASN A 280 -2.91 -26.42 9.50
C ASN A 280 -2.06 -26.42 8.22
N VAL A 281 -1.23 -25.38 8.03
CA VAL A 281 0.24 -25.48 7.90
C VAL A 281 0.81 -24.09 7.59
N ALA A 282 1.89 -23.72 8.28
CA ALA A 282 2.66 -22.53 7.97
C ALA A 282 3.60 -22.78 6.77
N LYS A 283 3.42 -22.04 5.68
CA LYS A 283 4.53 -21.69 4.78
C LYS A 283 4.21 -20.46 3.94
N ALA A 284 5.22 -19.61 3.75
CA ALA A 284 5.11 -18.39 2.97
C ALA A 284 4.82 -18.68 1.49
N VAL A 285 3.83 -17.98 0.92
CA VAL A 285 3.60 -17.95 -0.53
C VAL A 285 3.55 -16.50 -0.98
N LYS A 286 4.49 -16.13 -1.85
CA LYS A 286 4.42 -14.94 -2.69
C LYS A 286 3.14 -15.01 -3.53
N LEU A 287 2.30 -14.00 -3.46
CA LEU A 287 1.26 -13.76 -4.44
C LEU A 287 1.34 -12.30 -4.91
N LYS A 288 1.97 -12.11 -6.06
CA LYS A 288 1.36 -11.23 -7.06
C LYS A 288 0.42 -12.12 -7.85
N SER A 289 -0.87 -11.85 -7.75
CA SER A 289 -1.74 -11.98 -8.91
C SER A 289 -2.66 -10.78 -8.95
N ALA A 290 -3.22 -10.62 -10.12
CA ALA A 290 -3.84 -9.45 -10.65
C ALA A 290 -5.07 -9.94 -11.41
N SER A 291 -6.29 -9.40 -11.20
CA SER A 291 -7.47 -9.64 -12.08
C SER A 291 -8.75 -8.97 -11.56
N SER A 292 -9.68 -8.46 -12.38
CA SER A 292 -9.71 -8.20 -13.85
C SER A 292 -10.69 -7.04 -14.20
N GLU A 293 -10.77 -6.57 -15.46
CA GLU A 293 -11.99 -5.95 -16.06
C GLU A 293 -12.27 -4.38 -16.20
N ILE A 294 -12.23 -3.79 -17.46
CA ILE A 294 -13.28 -3.10 -18.37
C ILE A 294 -13.64 -1.69 -19.10
N GLN A 295 -13.91 -1.82 -20.45
CA GLN A 295 -14.28 -1.05 -21.66
C GLN A 295 -15.66 -1.10 -22.48
N ILE A 296 -16.19 -0.04 -23.22
CA ILE A 296 -16.72 0.04 -24.68
C ILE A 296 -17.55 1.37 -25.07
N ASP A 297 -18.24 1.52 -26.23
CA ASP A 297 -19.38 2.44 -26.69
C ASP A 297 -19.27 3.98 -27.03
N GLU A 298 -19.20 4.32 -28.33
CA GLU A 298 -19.96 5.30 -29.18
C GLU A 298 -20.39 6.75 -28.71
N GLU A 299 -20.39 7.83 -29.51
CA GLU A 299 -20.64 8.00 -30.96
C GLU A 299 -19.72 9.06 -31.65
N SER A 300 -18.86 8.62 -32.56
CA SER A 300 -18.67 9.29 -33.86
C SER A 300 -19.62 8.64 -34.90
N GLU A 301 -19.45 8.85 -36.22
CA GLU A 301 -19.88 7.79 -37.15
C GLU A 301 -18.86 6.66 -37.01
N ASP A 302 -18.92 5.97 -35.87
CA ASP A 302 -17.92 5.00 -35.48
C ASP A 302 -17.96 3.87 -36.50
N GLU A 303 -16.84 3.68 -37.23
CA GLU A 303 -16.54 2.42 -37.89
C GLU A 303 -16.43 1.37 -36.78
N THR A 304 -17.60 0.84 -36.40
CA THR A 304 -17.85 -0.15 -35.35
C THR A 304 -16.70 -1.12 -35.28
N PRO A 305 -15.99 -1.18 -34.13
CA PRO A 305 -14.57 -1.52 -34.11
C PRO A 305 -14.31 -2.87 -34.76
N THR A 306 -13.63 -2.84 -35.92
CA THR A 306 -13.33 -4.07 -36.66
C THR A 306 -12.05 -4.72 -36.17
N ILE A 307 -12.16 -5.98 -35.79
CA ILE A 307 -11.05 -6.82 -35.33
C ILE A 307 -10.67 -7.75 -36.47
N LYS A 308 -9.41 -7.71 -36.91
CA LYS A 308 -8.88 -8.70 -37.87
C LYS A 308 -8.02 -9.71 -37.14
N LEU A 309 -8.35 -10.99 -37.32
CA LEU A 309 -7.65 -12.09 -36.70
C LEU A 309 -7.47 -13.24 -37.68
N ASP A 310 -6.31 -13.89 -37.60
CA ASP A 310 -6.09 -15.21 -38.17
C ASP A 310 -6.34 -16.25 -37.06
N TYR A 311 -6.99 -17.35 -37.41
CA TYR A 311 -7.20 -18.48 -36.51
C TYR A 311 -6.69 -19.78 -37.11
N LYS A 312 -6.17 -20.65 -36.24
CA LYS A 312 -5.68 -21.99 -36.60
C LYS A 312 -6.21 -23.02 -35.62
N SER A 313 -6.96 -23.99 -36.14
CA SER A 313 -7.66 -25.03 -35.38
C SER A 313 -7.48 -26.41 -36.05
N PRO A 314 -7.73 -27.53 -35.34
CA PRO A 314 -7.78 -28.86 -35.94
C PRO A 314 -8.86 -28.99 -37.02
N ASP A 315 -9.95 -28.22 -36.92
CA ASP A 315 -11.12 -28.24 -37.81
C ASP A 315 -10.99 -27.29 -39.01
N GLY A 316 -9.94 -26.46 -39.02
CA GLY A 316 -9.63 -25.53 -40.11
C GLY A 316 -8.78 -24.33 -39.68
N SER A 317 -8.37 -23.54 -40.65
CA SER A 317 -7.69 -22.26 -40.44
C SER A 317 -8.22 -21.23 -41.42
N GLY A 318 -8.21 -19.96 -41.02
CA GLY A 318 -8.66 -18.85 -41.85
C GLY A 318 -8.44 -17.50 -41.20
N SER A 319 -8.96 -16.45 -41.82
CA SER A 319 -8.94 -15.09 -41.30
C SER A 319 -10.37 -14.59 -41.17
N LEU A 320 -10.64 -13.84 -40.10
CA LEU A 320 -11.91 -13.15 -39.88
C LEU A 320 -11.66 -11.65 -39.70
N GLN A 321 -12.52 -10.84 -40.31
CA GLN A 321 -12.69 -9.44 -39.96
C GLN A 321 -14.08 -9.30 -39.35
N LEU A 322 -14.14 -9.07 -38.04
CA LEU A 322 -15.39 -8.98 -37.29
C LEU A 322 -15.65 -7.55 -36.85
N GLN A 323 -16.81 -7.02 -37.21
CA GLN A 323 -17.47 -5.87 -36.60
C GLN A 323 -17.95 -6.30 -35.21
N PHE A 324 -17.39 -5.73 -34.14
CA PHE A 324 -17.72 -6.14 -32.77
C PHE A 324 -19.19 -5.82 -32.41
N GLU A 325 -19.92 -6.78 -31.83
CA GLU A 325 -21.29 -6.58 -31.33
C GLU A 325 -21.35 -6.55 -29.79
N THR A 326 -20.80 -7.58 -29.12
CA THR A 326 -20.98 -7.78 -27.67
C THR A 326 -19.96 -8.76 -27.09
N SER A 327 -19.85 -8.85 -25.77
CA SER A 327 -19.03 -9.85 -25.08
C SER A 327 -19.53 -10.19 -23.68
N ASP A 328 -19.28 -11.43 -23.25
CA ASP A 328 -19.44 -11.92 -21.89
C ASP A 328 -18.11 -12.48 -21.33
N LYS A 329 -18.16 -13.03 -20.10
CA LYS A 329 -17.00 -13.60 -19.38
C LYS A 329 -16.20 -14.65 -20.13
N THR A 330 -16.82 -15.34 -21.08
CA THR A 330 -16.24 -16.49 -21.78
C THR A 330 -16.32 -16.39 -23.29
N SER A 331 -16.95 -15.36 -23.84
CA SER A 331 -17.10 -15.20 -25.28
C SER A 331 -17.27 -13.76 -25.76
N CYS A 332 -16.92 -13.48 -27.01
CA CYS A 332 -17.33 -12.28 -27.71
C CYS A 332 -18.07 -12.62 -29.01
N THR A 333 -18.93 -11.71 -29.44
CA THR A 333 -19.75 -11.84 -30.65
C THR A 333 -19.45 -10.68 -31.58
N GLY A 334 -19.41 -10.95 -32.89
CA GLY A 334 -19.27 -9.93 -33.91
C GLY A 334 -19.75 -10.41 -35.28
N GLN A 335 -20.08 -9.48 -36.17
CA GLN A 335 -20.53 -9.77 -37.53
C GLN A 335 -19.36 -9.74 -38.51
N ASP A 336 -19.31 -10.69 -39.44
CA ASP A 336 -18.40 -10.59 -40.60
C ASP A 336 -18.93 -9.65 -41.69
N SER A 337 -18.16 -9.43 -42.76
CA SER A 337 -18.55 -8.55 -43.88
C SER A 337 -19.77 -9.02 -44.69
N ASN A 338 -20.37 -10.16 -44.36
CA ASN A 338 -21.60 -10.68 -44.95
C ASN A 338 -22.76 -10.69 -43.94
N ASN A 339 -22.58 -10.04 -42.78
CA ASN A 339 -23.49 -10.02 -41.64
C ASN A 339 -23.74 -11.40 -41.00
N ASN A 340 -22.82 -12.37 -41.13
CA ASN A 340 -22.91 -13.59 -40.32
C ASN A 340 -22.42 -13.27 -38.90
N SER A 341 -23.22 -13.57 -37.87
CA SER A 341 -22.77 -13.50 -36.47
C SER A 341 -21.80 -14.65 -36.16
N TRP A 342 -20.64 -14.29 -35.61
CA TRP A 342 -19.62 -15.20 -35.09
C TRP A 342 -19.52 -15.06 -33.58
N ILE A 343 -19.44 -16.18 -32.85
CA ILE A 343 -19.15 -16.20 -31.41
C ILE A 343 -17.77 -16.82 -31.19
N ILE A 344 -16.83 -16.06 -30.63
CA ILE A 344 -15.52 -16.54 -30.19
C ILE A 344 -15.63 -16.87 -28.71
N ARG A 345 -15.51 -18.14 -28.28
CA ARG A 345 -15.54 -18.52 -26.85
C ARG A 345 -14.18 -19.02 -26.39
N TYR A 346 -13.67 -18.54 -25.25
CA TYR A 346 -12.50 -19.13 -24.61
C TYR A 346 -12.79 -20.58 -24.18
N GLU A 347 -11.92 -21.52 -24.52
CA GLU A 347 -12.01 -22.93 -24.10
C GLU A 347 -11.10 -23.19 -22.90
N SER A 348 -9.80 -22.93 -23.07
CA SER A 348 -8.73 -23.15 -22.10
C SER A 348 -7.43 -22.55 -22.63
N GLY A 349 -6.37 -22.54 -21.82
CA GLY A 349 -5.00 -22.37 -22.28
C GLY A 349 -4.14 -23.47 -21.69
N GLU A 350 -2.95 -23.67 -22.25
CA GLU A 350 -1.86 -24.25 -21.46
C GLU A 350 -1.47 -23.26 -20.35
N GLU A 351 -0.55 -23.62 -19.45
CA GLU A 351 0.00 -22.67 -18.47
C GLU A 351 0.82 -21.58 -19.20
N ALA A 352 0.13 -20.57 -19.73
CA ALA A 352 0.72 -19.42 -20.43
C ALA A 352 1.81 -18.79 -19.56
N ASP A 353 2.87 -18.26 -20.18
CA ASP A 353 3.98 -17.66 -19.41
C ASP A 353 3.44 -16.49 -18.59
N SER A 354 3.30 -16.72 -17.29
CA SER A 354 2.84 -15.75 -16.27
C SER A 354 3.60 -14.42 -16.29
N LYS A 355 4.76 -14.35 -16.95
CA LYS A 355 5.57 -13.14 -17.10
C LYS A 355 5.33 -12.38 -18.41
N ASN A 356 4.82 -13.05 -19.45
CA ASN A 356 4.64 -12.48 -20.79
C ASN A 356 3.56 -13.23 -21.61
N PRO A 357 2.30 -13.24 -21.16
CA PRO A 357 1.23 -14.00 -21.82
C PRO A 357 0.91 -13.39 -23.20
N GLN A 358 0.85 -14.23 -24.23
CA GLN A 358 0.40 -13.85 -25.58
C GLN A 358 -0.94 -14.50 -25.90
N ILE A 359 -1.75 -13.87 -26.75
CA ILE A 359 -3.07 -14.43 -27.11
C ILE A 359 -2.98 -15.78 -27.83
N SER A 360 -1.86 -16.05 -28.50
CA SER A 360 -1.50 -17.33 -29.11
C SER A 360 -1.37 -18.49 -28.12
N ASP A 361 -1.21 -18.20 -26.82
CA ASP A 361 -0.99 -19.18 -25.76
C ASP A 361 -2.32 -19.77 -25.24
N TYR A 362 -3.44 -19.25 -25.73
CA TYR A 362 -4.81 -19.61 -25.35
C TYR A 362 -5.58 -20.20 -26.53
N LEU A 363 -6.57 -21.03 -26.21
CA LEU A 363 -7.43 -21.74 -27.15
C LEU A 363 -8.86 -21.20 -27.08
N PHE A 364 -9.46 -21.03 -28.26
CA PHE A 364 -10.79 -20.50 -28.45
C PHE A 364 -11.62 -21.41 -29.35
N SER A 365 -12.93 -21.47 -29.15
CA SER A 365 -13.87 -21.90 -30.17
C SER A 365 -14.33 -20.70 -30.99
N LEU A 366 -14.56 -20.89 -32.28
CA LEU A 366 -15.23 -19.91 -33.14
C LEU A 366 -16.47 -20.58 -33.73
N GLU A 367 -17.64 -20.03 -33.42
CA GLU A 367 -18.96 -20.52 -33.81
C GLU A 367 -19.60 -19.55 -34.81
N ASP A 368 -19.72 -19.96 -36.07
CA ASP A 368 -20.59 -19.30 -37.05
C ASP A 368 -22.04 -19.69 -36.72
N VAL A 369 -22.83 -18.72 -36.27
CA VAL A 369 -24.20 -18.93 -35.77
C VAL A 369 -25.15 -19.33 -36.90
N ALA A 370 -24.92 -18.84 -38.12
CA ALA A 370 -25.78 -19.10 -39.27
C ALA A 370 -25.59 -20.53 -39.80
N SER A 371 -24.34 -20.97 -39.96
CA SER A 371 -24.05 -22.36 -40.39
C SER A 371 -24.04 -23.38 -39.25
N LYS A 372 -24.04 -22.91 -37.98
CA LYS A 372 -23.82 -23.70 -36.76
C LYS A 372 -22.47 -24.45 -36.75
N LYS A 373 -21.50 -23.96 -37.52
CA LYS A 373 -20.16 -24.55 -37.59
C LYS A 373 -19.31 -24.01 -36.45
N VAL A 374 -18.81 -24.91 -35.60
CA VAL A 374 -17.90 -24.59 -34.50
C VAL A 374 -16.51 -25.12 -34.85
N TYR A 375 -15.53 -24.23 -34.96
CA TYR A 375 -14.11 -24.56 -34.97
C TYR A 375 -13.64 -24.59 -33.52
N LYS A 376 -13.09 -25.70 -33.04
CA LYS A 376 -12.60 -25.79 -31.65
C LYS A 376 -11.10 -25.61 -31.57
N SER A 377 -10.64 -25.28 -30.36
CA SER A 377 -9.22 -25.21 -29.98
C SER A 377 -8.37 -24.39 -30.96
N CYS A 378 -8.89 -23.22 -31.33
CA CYS A 378 -8.29 -22.26 -32.23
C CYS A 378 -7.24 -21.42 -31.50
N GLN A 379 -6.01 -21.41 -32.00
CA GLN A 379 -5.04 -20.36 -31.69
C GLN A 379 -5.36 -19.12 -32.52
N ILE A 380 -5.45 -17.96 -31.87
CA ILE A 380 -5.79 -16.68 -32.52
C ILE A 380 -4.57 -15.76 -32.59
N THR A 381 -4.38 -15.08 -33.72
CA THR A 381 -3.38 -14.02 -33.91
C THR A 381 -4.05 -12.78 -34.51
N PHE A 382 -3.99 -11.65 -33.81
CA PHE A 382 -4.55 -10.39 -34.34
C PHE A 382 -3.65 -9.79 -35.42
N THR A 383 -4.17 -9.65 -36.64
CA THR A 383 -3.46 -9.09 -37.80
C THR A 383 -3.67 -7.60 -37.97
N SER A 384 -4.82 -7.07 -37.54
CA SER A 384 -4.95 -5.65 -37.22
C SER A 384 -5.84 -5.46 -36.00
N ARG A 385 -5.36 -4.66 -35.06
CA ARG A 385 -6.17 -4.12 -33.96
C ARG A 385 -6.65 -2.72 -34.36
N PRO A 386 -7.81 -2.26 -33.87
CA PRO A 386 -8.13 -0.84 -33.86
C PRO A 386 -6.96 -0.05 -33.25
N PRO A 387 -6.67 1.18 -33.73
CA PRO A 387 -5.65 2.03 -33.12
C PRO A 387 -5.96 2.26 -31.63
N ALA A 388 -4.91 2.29 -30.82
CA ALA A 388 -4.95 2.39 -29.35
C ALA A 388 -4.59 3.79 -28.82
#